data_AF-A0A1D6Q3V1-F1
#
_entry.id   AF-A0A1D6Q3V1-F1
#
_cell.length_a   1.000
_cell.length_b   1.000
_cell.length_c   1.000
_cell.angle_alpha   90.00
_cell.angle_beta   90.00
_cell.angle_gamma   90.00
#
_symmetry.space_group_name_H-M   'P 1'
#
loop_
_entity.id
_entity.type
_entity.pdbx_description
1 polymer ?
#
loop_
_entity_poly.entity_id
_entity_poly.type
_entity_poly.pdbx_seq_one_letter_code
_entity_poly.pdbx_strand_id
1 'polypeptide(L)'
;MAPTSKLSTGIKRASRSHAYHRRGLWAIKAKNGGAFPKADKAAAAVEPKFYPADDVKPRVPSTRKPKPTKLRSSITPGTVLILLAGRFMGKRVVFLKQLKSGLLLISGEPRLVRCL
;
A
#
# COMPACT_ATOMS: atom_id res chain seq x y z
N MET A 1 -5.88 18.58 27.63
CA MET A 1 -4.42 18.42 27.46
C MET A 1 -3.96 17.25 28.31
N ALA A 2 -3.48 16.16 27.69
CA ALA A 2 -2.74 15.10 28.37
C ALA A 2 -1.27 15.23 27.93
N PRO A 3 -0.29 15.23 28.86
CA PRO A 3 1.10 15.37 28.48
C PRO A 3 1.58 14.01 27.94
N THR A 4 2.13 13.98 26.73
CA THR A 4 3.02 12.90 26.23
C THR A 4 2.44 11.54 25.81
N SER A 5 1.19 11.42 25.32
CA SER A 5 0.64 10.10 24.97
C SER A 5 1.06 9.51 23.60
N LYS A 6 2.31 9.71 23.17
CA LYS A 6 2.96 9.29 21.89
C LYS A 6 3.01 10.41 20.85
N LEU A 7 4.17 11.09 20.77
CA LEU A 7 4.62 11.92 19.64
C LEU A 7 4.03 11.44 18.32
N SER A 8 3.39 12.34 17.56
CA SER A 8 2.85 12.18 16.20
C SER A 8 3.67 11.24 15.29
N THR A 9 3.40 9.94 15.41
CA THR A 9 3.57 8.85 14.41
C THR A 9 4.83 8.77 13.54
N GLY A 10 5.95 9.42 13.87
CA GLY A 10 7.16 9.38 13.03
C GLY A 10 8.32 8.57 13.60
N ILE A 11 8.51 8.63 14.92
CA ILE A 11 9.84 8.34 15.47
C ILE A 11 10.05 6.83 15.70
N LYS A 12 9.13 6.11 16.35
CA LYS A 12 9.39 4.70 16.74
C LYS A 12 9.28 3.68 15.59
N ARG A 13 8.46 3.93 14.56
CA ARG A 13 8.20 2.95 13.48
C ARG A 13 9.35 2.86 12.46
N ALA A 14 10.05 3.97 12.25
CA ALA A 14 11.23 4.10 11.40
C ALA A 14 12.53 4.34 12.18
N SER A 15 12.48 4.37 13.53
CA SER A 15 13.66 4.56 14.37
C SER A 15 14.71 3.49 14.07
N ARG A 16 15.96 3.95 13.96
CA ARG A 16 17.14 3.11 13.81
C ARG A 16 17.24 2.06 14.93
N SER A 17 16.87 2.39 16.17
CA SER A 17 16.92 1.45 17.29
C SER A 17 15.89 0.32 17.19
N HIS A 18 14.67 0.63 16.76
CA HIS A 18 13.62 -0.38 16.58
C HIS A 18 13.94 -1.32 15.41
N ALA A 19 14.52 -0.79 14.32
CA ALA A 19 15.00 -1.62 13.21
C ALA A 19 16.21 -2.47 13.59
N TYR A 20 17.11 -1.96 14.45
CA TYR A 20 18.29 -2.66 14.95
C TYR A 20 17.93 -3.94 15.73
N HIS A 21 16.92 -3.86 16.61
CA HIS A 21 16.42 -5.03 17.33
C HIS A 21 15.56 -5.95 16.44
N ARG A 22 14.63 -5.41 15.65
CA ARG A 22 13.74 -6.21 14.78
C ARG A 22 14.51 -7.05 13.76
N ARG A 23 15.59 -6.50 13.18
CA ARG A 23 16.43 -7.21 12.20
C ARG A 23 17.45 -8.15 12.83
N GLY A 24 17.52 -8.24 14.16
CA GLY A 24 18.50 -9.09 14.85
C GLY A 24 19.95 -8.67 14.64
N LEU A 25 20.20 -7.43 14.18
CA LEU A 25 21.55 -6.92 13.90
C LEU A 25 22.43 -6.92 15.15
N TRP A 26 21.83 -6.74 16.33
CA TRP A 26 22.50 -6.87 17.62
C TRP A 26 23.12 -8.26 17.82
N ALA A 27 22.41 -9.32 17.41
CA ALA A 27 22.88 -10.70 17.56
C ALA A 27 23.99 -11.02 16.54
N ILE A 28 23.89 -10.49 15.32
CA ILE A 28 24.95 -10.63 14.29
C ILE A 28 26.22 -9.90 14.76
N LYS A 29 26.07 -8.67 15.28
CA LYS A 29 27.19 -7.88 15.81
C LYS A 29 27.85 -8.56 17.02
N ALA A 30 27.06 -9.19 17.90
CA ALA A 30 27.58 -9.93 19.05
C ALA A 30 28.37 -11.18 18.63
N LYS A 31 27.87 -11.93 17.63
CA LYS A 31 28.57 -13.12 17.08
C LYS A 31 29.88 -12.77 16.37
N ASN A 32 29.97 -11.57 15.80
CA ASN A 32 31.12 -11.10 15.03
C ASN A 32 32.03 -10.15 15.84
N GLY A 33 32.09 -10.31 17.16
CA GLY A 33 33.05 -9.58 18.02
C GLY A 33 32.86 -8.06 18.05
N GLY A 34 31.65 -7.56 17.83
CA GLY A 34 31.36 -6.13 17.81
C GLY A 34 31.45 -5.47 16.44
N ALA A 35 31.86 -6.19 15.39
CA ALA A 35 31.89 -5.70 14.01
C ALA A 35 30.80 -6.34 13.15
N PHE A 36 30.30 -5.63 12.13
CA PHE A 36 29.42 -6.23 11.12
C PHE A 36 30.26 -6.88 10.02
N PRO A 37 29.84 -8.05 9.47
CA PRO A 37 30.56 -8.70 8.38
C PRO A 37 30.63 -7.78 7.16
N LYS A 38 31.84 -7.56 6.63
CA LYS A 38 32.04 -6.88 5.34
C LYS A 38 31.99 -7.95 4.24
N ALA A 39 31.22 -7.69 3.20
CA ALA A 39 31.25 -8.51 2.00
C ALA A 39 32.46 -8.10 1.16
N ASP A 40 33.27 -9.09 0.77
CA ASP A 40 34.31 -8.90 -0.23
C ASP A 40 33.67 -8.62 -1.60
N LYS A 41 34.28 -7.73 -2.39
CA LYS A 41 33.75 -7.36 -3.71
C LYS A 41 33.73 -8.60 -4.62
N ALA A 42 32.53 -9.01 -5.02
CA ALA A 42 32.36 -10.09 -5.99
C ALA A 42 32.93 -9.69 -7.36
N ALA A 43 33.66 -10.61 -7.99
CA ALA A 43 34.18 -10.45 -9.35
C ALA A 43 33.04 -10.31 -10.36
N ALA A 44 33.21 -9.42 -11.35
CA ALA A 44 32.20 -9.10 -12.35
C ALA A 44 31.85 -10.32 -13.21
N ALA A 45 30.54 -10.58 -13.38
CA ALA A 45 30.04 -11.64 -14.24
C ALA A 45 30.28 -11.27 -15.72
N VAL A 46 30.61 -12.27 -16.54
CA VAL A 46 30.85 -12.13 -17.98
C VAL A 46 29.53 -11.79 -18.69
N GLU A 47 29.47 -10.58 -19.27
CA GLU A 47 28.28 -10.08 -19.98
C GLU A 47 28.19 -10.66 -21.41
N PRO A 48 27.00 -11.08 -21.88
CA PRO A 48 26.79 -11.46 -23.28
C PRO A 48 26.89 -10.23 -24.21
N LYS A 49 27.60 -10.40 -25.32
CA LYS A 49 28.07 -9.34 -26.25
C LYS A 49 27.00 -8.76 -27.20
N PHE A 50 25.72 -9.00 -26.95
CA PHE A 50 24.62 -8.67 -27.87
C PHE A 50 23.75 -7.54 -27.30
N TYR A 51 23.76 -6.37 -27.96
CA TYR A 51 22.94 -5.21 -27.60
C TYR A 51 21.92 -4.91 -28.72
N PRO A 52 20.65 -4.62 -28.40
CA PRO A 52 19.69 -4.10 -29.38
C PRO A 52 20.11 -2.69 -29.84
N ALA A 53 19.90 -2.37 -31.13
CA ALA A 53 20.30 -1.10 -31.73
C ALA A 53 19.52 0.12 -31.22
N ASP A 54 18.35 -0.10 -30.62
CA ASP A 54 17.55 0.92 -29.96
C ASP A 54 17.53 0.68 -28.45
N ASP A 55 18.01 1.67 -27.69
CA ASP A 55 17.90 1.69 -26.22
C ASP A 55 16.46 1.94 -25.79
N VAL A 56 15.66 0.86 -25.73
CA VAL A 56 14.32 0.92 -25.14
C VAL A 56 14.46 1.07 -23.63
N LYS A 57 14.35 2.30 -23.13
CA LYS A 57 14.38 2.60 -21.70
C LYS A 57 13.35 1.73 -20.96
N PRO A 58 13.76 0.82 -20.05
CA PRO A 58 12.83 -0.03 -19.34
C PRO A 58 11.90 0.84 -18.49
N ARG A 59 10.60 0.53 -18.53
CA ARG A 59 9.61 1.25 -17.74
C ARG A 59 9.89 0.99 -16.26
N VAL A 60 10.15 2.06 -15.51
CA VAL A 60 10.37 1.98 -14.06
C VAL A 60 9.11 1.40 -13.40
N PRO A 61 9.23 0.34 -12.58
CA PRO A 61 8.09 -0.24 -11.89
C PRO A 61 7.47 0.80 -10.94
N SER A 62 6.17 1.04 -11.09
CA SER A 62 5.45 2.00 -10.25
C SER A 62 5.40 1.52 -8.81
N THR A 63 5.94 2.31 -7.88
CA THR A 63 5.89 2.03 -6.44
C THR A 63 4.52 2.34 -5.81
N ARG A 64 3.57 2.89 -6.58
CA ARG A 64 2.25 3.28 -6.06
C ARG A 64 1.41 2.03 -5.77
N LYS A 65 1.26 1.73 -4.49
CA LYS A 65 0.26 0.76 -4.01
C LYS A 65 -1.13 1.40 -4.02
N PRO A 66 -2.18 0.71 -4.48
CA PRO A 66 -3.54 1.21 -4.39
C PRO A 66 -3.91 1.40 -2.91
N LYS A 67 -4.19 2.65 -2.54
CA LYS A 67 -4.67 2.99 -1.20
C LYS A 67 -6.20 2.89 -1.21
N PRO A 68 -6.82 2.31 -0.17
CA PRO A 68 -8.27 2.34 -0.06
C PRO A 68 -8.74 3.80 -0.03
N THR A 69 -9.82 4.08 -0.73
CA THR A 69 -10.44 5.41 -0.77
C THR A 69 -11.02 5.74 0.61
N LYS A 70 -10.85 6.98 1.06
CA LYS A 70 -11.46 7.43 2.32
C LYS A 70 -12.91 7.82 2.05
N LEU A 71 -13.84 7.27 2.82
CA LEU A 71 -15.24 7.63 2.72
C LEU A 71 -15.53 8.93 3.48
N ARG A 72 -16.54 9.66 3.02
CA ARG A 72 -17.13 10.80 3.74
C ARG A 72 -17.99 10.26 4.89
N SER A 73 -18.14 11.03 5.96
CA SER A 73 -18.95 10.65 7.13
C SER A 73 -20.42 10.38 6.81
N SER A 74 -20.97 11.02 5.77
CA SER A 74 -22.35 10.80 5.31
C SER A 74 -22.57 9.45 4.61
N ILE A 75 -21.50 8.73 4.26
CA ILE A 75 -21.58 7.45 3.56
C ILE A 75 -21.47 6.34 4.60
N THR A 76 -22.59 6.05 5.26
CA THR A 76 -22.74 4.95 6.21
C THR A 76 -23.49 3.78 5.58
N PRO A 77 -23.23 2.52 5.99
CA PRO A 77 -24.01 1.36 5.56
C PRO A 77 -25.53 1.61 5.73
N GLY A 78 -26.31 1.30 4.70
CA GLY A 78 -27.76 1.56 4.64
C GLY A 78 -28.14 2.88 3.98
N THR A 79 -27.18 3.79 3.73
CA THR A 79 -27.47 5.07 3.08
C THR A 79 -27.80 4.88 1.58
N VAL A 80 -28.79 5.62 1.09
CA VAL A 80 -29.12 5.67 -0.35
C VAL A 80 -28.19 6.65 -1.07
N LEU A 81 -27.52 6.17 -2.11
CA LEU A 81 -26.62 6.93 -2.97
C LEU A 81 -27.24 7.11 -4.36
N ILE A 82 -26.89 8.22 -5.01
CA ILE A 82 -27.12 8.43 -6.44
C ILE A 82 -25.76 8.31 -7.13
N LEU A 83 -25.63 7.34 -8.04
CA LEU A 83 -24.41 7.19 -8.81
C LEU A 83 -24.38 8.22 -9.94
N LEU A 84 -23.29 8.97 -10.04
CA LEU A 84 -23.12 10.00 -11.08
C LEU A 84 -22.45 9.45 -12.34
N ALA A 85 -21.72 8.33 -12.21
CA ALA A 85 -20.94 7.74 -13.30
C ALA A 85 -21.02 6.22 -13.28
N GLY A 86 -20.73 5.60 -14.43
CA GLY A 86 -20.78 4.15 -14.63
C GLY A 86 -22.14 3.65 -15.13
N ARG A 87 -22.27 2.33 -15.26
CA ARG A 87 -23.47 1.70 -15.86
C ARG A 87 -24.77 2.00 -15.12
N PHE A 88 -24.71 2.21 -13.80
CA PHE A 88 -25.86 2.48 -12.94
C PHE A 88 -26.04 3.95 -12.59
N MET A 89 -25.52 4.86 -13.43
CA MET A 89 -25.68 6.31 -13.24
C MET A 89 -27.17 6.72 -13.20
N GLY A 90 -27.48 7.74 -12.39
CA GLY A 90 -28.83 8.26 -12.18
C GLY A 90 -29.74 7.37 -11.32
N LYS A 91 -29.32 6.15 -10.98
CA LYS A 91 -30.11 5.22 -10.17
C LYS A 91 -29.90 5.47 -8.67
N ARG A 92 -30.96 5.27 -7.88
CA ARG A 92 -30.92 5.25 -6.41
C ARG A 92 -30.52 3.86 -5.95
N VAL A 93 -29.47 3.76 -5.15
CA VAL A 93 -28.89 2.47 -4.77
C VAL A 93 -28.44 2.48 -3.30
N VAL A 94 -28.53 1.35 -2.60
CA VAL A 94 -28.22 1.26 -1.16
C VAL A 94 -26.76 0.85 -0.96
N PHE A 95 -26.02 1.59 -0.13
CA PHE A 95 -24.64 1.26 0.22
C PHE A 95 -24.57 0.19 1.30
N LEU A 96 -23.78 -0.86 1.09
CA LEU A 96 -23.62 -1.95 2.08
C LEU A 96 -22.31 -1.82 2.86
N LYS A 97 -21.17 -1.90 2.16
CA LYS A 97 -19.85 -1.85 2.78
C LYS A 97 -18.78 -1.46 1.76
N GLN A 98 -17.63 -1.02 2.25
CA GLN A 98 -16.46 -0.83 1.40
C GLN A 98 -15.67 -2.13 1.25
N LEU A 99 -15.28 -2.47 0.01
CA LEU A 99 -14.42 -3.62 -0.26
C LEU A 99 -12.96 -3.29 0.05
N LYS A 100 -12.14 -4.34 0.22
CA LYS A 100 -10.67 -4.21 0.43
C LYS A 100 -9.96 -3.47 -0.70
N SER A 101 -10.55 -3.46 -1.90
CA SER A 101 -10.08 -2.71 -3.07
C SER A 101 -10.35 -1.20 -2.97
N GLY A 102 -11.23 -0.75 -2.06
CA GLY A 102 -11.69 0.63 -1.96
C GLY A 102 -12.99 0.93 -2.70
N LEU A 103 -13.54 -0.03 -3.45
CA LEU A 103 -14.82 0.14 -4.13
C LEU A 103 -16.01 -0.01 -3.15
N LEU A 104 -17.12 0.61 -3.49
CA LEU A 104 -18.37 0.50 -2.73
C LEU A 104 -19.11 -0.78 -3.18
N LEU A 105 -19.48 -1.63 -2.22
CA LEU A 105 -20.47 -2.66 -2.46
C LEU A 105 -21.85 -2.05 -2.31
N ILE A 106 -22.63 -2.13 -3.38
CA ILE A 106 -23.90 -1.43 -3.51
C ILE A 106 -24.96 -2.44 -3.97
N SER A 107 -26.17 -2.37 -3.41
CA SER A 107 -27.32 -3.20 -3.80
C SER A 107 -28.48 -2.33 -4.30
N GLY A 108 -29.00 -2.65 -5.48
CA GLY A 108 -30.22 -2.04 -6.00
C GLY A 108 -31.47 -2.76 -5.49
N GLU A 109 -32.57 -2.05 -5.36
CA GLU A 109 -33.85 -2.66 -5.01
C GLU A 109 -34.31 -3.55 -6.18
N PRO A 110 -34.44 -4.88 -5.99
CA PRO A 110 -34.51 -5.83 -7.11
C PRO A 110 -35.72 -5.65 -8.03
N ARG A 111 -36.79 -4.99 -7.56
CA ARG A 111 -37.99 -4.71 -8.36
C ARG A 111 -37.90 -3.45 -9.21
N LEU A 112 -37.21 -2.41 -8.73
CA LEU A 112 -37.18 -1.08 -9.36
C LEU A 112 -35.84 -0.77 -10.03
N VAL A 113 -34.75 -1.37 -9.55
CA VAL A 113 -33.39 -1.01 -9.93
C VAL A 113 -32.62 -2.27 -10.27
N ARG A 114 -32.64 -2.67 -11.55
CA ARG A 114 -31.77 -3.76 -12.04
C ARG A 114 -30.30 -3.33 -11.91
N CYS A 115 -29.63 -3.88 -10.90
CA CYS A 115 -28.23 -3.65 -10.53
C CYS A 115 -27.33 -4.89 -10.67
N LEU A 116 -27.89 -6.01 -11.18
CA LEU A 116 -27.18 -7.23 -11.58
C LEU A 116 -26.96 -7.24 -13.08
#